data_AF-A0A6P1CZN7-F1
#
_entry.id   AF-A0A6P1CZN7-F1
#
_cell.length_a   1.000
_cell.length_b   1.000
_cell.length_c   1.000
_cell.angle_alpha   90.00
_cell.angle_beta   90.00
_cell.angle_gamma   90.00
#
_symmetry.space_group_name_H-M   'P 1'
#
loop_
_entity.id
_entity.type
_entity.pdbx_description
1 polymer ?
#
loop_
_entity_poly.entity_id
_entity_poly.type
_entity_poly.pdbx_seq_one_letter_code
_entity_poly.pdbx_strand_id
1 'polypeptide(L)'
;VRDRITVAASAHLTAQLPEILRGTYYEGWVPSHVPVRHNIGDFVAQFSREAGINRDDVGEVAGSITVVLSEMFSPGQLDRVFALLPMHLYAVLC
;
A
#
# COMPACT_ATOMS: atom_id res chain seq x y z
N VAL A 1 -1.15 2.51 -1.19
CA VAL A 1 -2.06 1.49 -0.61
C VAL A 1 -2.92 2.06 0.52
N ARG A 2 -2.32 2.66 1.57
CA ARG A 2 -2.99 3.28 2.73
C ARG A 2 -4.32 3.98 2.43
N ASP A 3 -4.33 4.90 1.47
CA ASP A 3 -5.52 5.74 1.22
C ASP A 3 -6.67 4.97 0.53
N ARG A 4 -6.39 3.79 -0.03
CA ARG A 4 -7.35 2.99 -0.80
C ARG A 4 -8.02 1.88 0.01
N ILE A 5 -7.59 1.70 1.26
CA ILE A 5 -8.15 0.71 2.19
C ILE A 5 -8.86 1.42 3.35
N THR A 6 -9.68 0.69 4.09
CA THR A 6 -10.41 1.25 5.24
C THR A 6 -9.44 1.63 6.36
N VAL A 7 -9.90 2.49 7.29
CA VAL A 7 -9.14 2.84 8.50
C VAL A 7 -8.77 1.57 9.29
N ALA A 8 -9.72 0.64 9.44
CA ALA A 8 -9.47 -0.62 10.14
C ALA A 8 -8.40 -1.48 9.44
N ALA A 9 -8.45 -1.58 8.11
CA ALA A 9 -7.43 -2.31 7.35
C ALA A 9 -6.05 -1.65 7.44
N SER A 10 -5.98 -0.32 7.41
CA SER A 10 -4.74 0.43 7.66
C SER A 10 -4.18 0.13 9.05
N ALA A 11 -5.03 0.14 10.08
CA ALA A 11 -4.61 -0.19 11.44
C ALA A 11 -4.03 -1.62 11.52
N HIS A 12 -4.71 -2.61 10.92
CA HIS A 12 -4.20 -3.98 10.85
C HIS A 12 -2.86 -4.10 10.13
N LEU A 13 -2.69 -3.42 8.99
CA LEU A 13 -1.43 -3.40 8.25
C LEU A 13 -0.30 -2.80 9.10
N THR A 14 -0.53 -1.65 9.73
CA THR A 14 0.51 -0.97 10.54
C THR A 14 0.90 -1.68 11.82
N ALA A 15 0.02 -2.51 12.37
CA ALA A 15 0.30 -3.30 13.56
C ALA A 15 1.50 -4.23 13.37
N GLN A 16 1.72 -4.69 12.14
CA GLN A 16 2.82 -5.58 11.78
C GLN A 16 4.06 -4.84 11.23
N LEU A 17 4.00 -3.52 11.06
CA LEU A 17 5.16 -2.73 10.64
C LEU A 17 6.15 -2.55 11.81
N PRO A 18 7.47 -2.51 11.51
CA PRO A 18 8.48 -2.01 12.43
C PRO A 18 8.10 -0.63 12.98
N GLU A 19 8.38 -0.38 14.25
CA GLU A 19 7.99 0.85 14.95
C GLU A 19 8.46 2.12 14.24
N ILE A 20 9.70 2.11 13.74
CA ILE A 20 10.30 3.23 13.00
C ILE A 20 9.52 3.60 11.73
N LEU A 21 8.80 2.65 11.10
CA LEU A 21 8.04 2.90 9.88
C LEU A 21 6.60 3.35 10.15
N ARG A 22 6.08 3.17 11.38
CA ARG A 22 4.70 3.55 11.71
C ARG A 22 4.49 5.06 11.67
N GLY A 23 5.49 5.84 12.09
CA GLY A 23 5.47 7.30 11.99
C GLY A 23 5.31 7.75 10.54
N THR A 24 6.18 7.27 9.66
CA THR A 24 6.13 7.55 8.22
C THR A 24 4.82 7.08 7.59
N TYR A 25 4.29 5.92 7.99
CA TYR A 25 3.01 5.43 7.46
C TYR A 25 1.86 6.39 7.77
N TYR A 26 1.82 6.96 8.97
CA TYR A 26 0.74 7.85 9.41
C TYR A 26 0.97 9.33 9.08
N GLU A 27 2.18 9.69 8.64
CA GLU A 27 2.52 11.06 8.29
C GLU A 27 1.60 11.60 7.18
N GLY A 28 1.02 12.78 7.44
CA GLY A 28 0.10 13.47 6.53
C GLY A 28 -1.21 12.73 6.24
N TRP A 29 -1.54 11.65 6.95
CA TRP A 29 -2.75 10.88 6.67
C TRP A 29 -4.01 11.54 7.23
N VAL A 30 -5.09 11.52 6.44
CA VAL A 30 -6.41 12.05 6.82
C VAL A 30 -7.44 10.91 6.80
N PRO A 31 -7.71 10.24 7.95
CA PRO A 31 -8.56 9.05 8.01
C PRO A 31 -10.02 9.30 7.58
N SER A 32 -10.52 10.52 7.72
CA SER A 32 -11.90 10.88 7.34
C SER A 32 -12.15 10.88 5.83
N HIS A 33 -11.09 10.80 5.00
CA HIS A 33 -11.21 10.82 3.54
C HIS A 33 -11.06 9.44 2.88
N VAL A 34 -10.79 8.37 3.64
CA VAL A 34 -10.57 7.03 3.08
C VAL A 34 -11.82 6.13 3.19
N PRO A 35 -12.02 5.16 2.27
CA PRO A 35 -11.18 4.86 1.11
C PRO A 35 -11.43 5.81 -0.07
N VAL A 36 -10.34 6.31 -0.66
CA VAL A 36 -10.41 7.08 -1.90
C VAL A 36 -10.40 6.16 -3.12
N ARG A 37 -11.38 6.34 -4.03
CA ARG A 37 -11.39 5.64 -5.32
C ARG A 37 -10.25 6.13 -6.19
N HIS A 38 -9.45 5.20 -6.72
CA HIS A 38 -8.37 5.50 -7.64
C HIS A 38 -8.32 4.42 -8.72
N ASN A 39 -8.06 4.83 -9.96
CA ASN A 39 -7.69 3.91 -11.02
C ASN A 39 -6.19 3.58 -10.94
N ILE A 40 -5.74 2.63 -11.77
CA ILE A 40 -4.32 2.22 -11.85
C ILE A 40 -3.41 3.40 -12.19
N GLY A 41 -3.81 4.23 -13.17
CA GLY A 41 -3.01 5.37 -13.63
C GLY A 41 -2.69 6.34 -12.50
N ASP A 42 -3.68 6.66 -11.66
CA ASP A 42 -3.48 7.55 -10.52
C ASP A 42 -2.62 6.91 -9.43
N PHE A 43 -2.73 5.59 -9.23
CA PHE A 43 -1.85 4.85 -8.32
C PHE A 43 -0.40 4.90 -8.78
N VAL A 44 -0.15 4.58 -10.05
CA VAL A 44 1.19 4.61 -10.64
C VAL A 44 1.77 6.02 -10.60
N ALA A 45 0.97 7.03 -10.96
CA ALA A 45 1.40 8.42 -10.94
C ALA A 45 1.70 8.93 -9.52
N GLN A 46 0.88 8.56 -8.53
CA GLN A 46 1.12 8.89 -7.12
C GLN A 46 2.40 8.23 -6.62
N PHE A 47 2.54 6.92 -6.82
CA PHE A 47 3.68 6.14 -6.36
C PHE A 47 4.98 6.66 -6.97
N SER A 48 5.04 6.82 -8.29
CA SER A 48 6.21 7.33 -9.01
C SER A 48 6.65 8.70 -8.49
N ARG A 49 5.70 9.60 -8.23
CA ARG A 49 6.00 10.95 -7.68
C ARG A 49 6.54 10.89 -6.25
N GLU A 50 5.91 10.11 -5.38
CA GLU A 50 6.29 10.02 -3.95
C GLU A 50 7.61 9.27 -3.76
N ALA A 51 7.87 8.24 -4.56
CA ALA A 51 9.12 7.46 -4.51
C ALA A 51 10.26 8.06 -5.34
N GLY A 52 9.98 9.04 -6.22
CA GLY A 52 10.98 9.65 -7.10
C GLY A 52 11.54 8.70 -8.18
N ILE A 53 10.70 7.78 -8.68
CA ILE A 53 11.07 6.76 -9.68
C ILE A 53 10.28 6.92 -10.98
N ASN A 54 10.67 6.25 -12.07
CA ASN A 54 9.87 6.27 -13.29
C ASN A 54 8.57 5.48 -13.10
N ARG A 55 7.55 5.82 -13.89
CA ARG A 55 6.26 5.11 -13.86
C ARG A 55 6.39 3.64 -14.23
N ASP A 56 7.29 3.32 -15.15
CA ASP A 56 7.53 1.96 -15.63
C ASP A 56 8.16 1.08 -14.54
N ASP A 57 8.89 1.68 -13.60
CA ASP A 57 9.53 0.98 -12.46
C ASP A 57 8.55 0.68 -11.32
N VAL A 58 7.35 1.28 -11.32
CA VAL A 58 6.41 1.20 -10.19
C VAL A 58 5.98 -0.23 -9.89
N GLY A 59 5.68 -1.03 -10.92
CA GLY A 59 5.25 -2.41 -10.72
C GLY A 59 6.33 -3.26 -10.05
N GLU A 60 7.57 -3.17 -10.55
CA GLU A 60 8.71 -3.91 -10.00
C GLU A 60 9.02 -3.51 -8.55
N VAL A 61 9.07 -2.19 -8.28
CA VAL A 61 9.36 -1.68 -6.94
C VAL A 61 8.23 -2.01 -5.97
N ALA A 62 6.96 -1.85 -6.37
CA ALA A 62 5.81 -2.17 -5.53
C ALA A 62 5.72 -3.67 -5.23
N GLY A 63 6.01 -4.53 -6.22
CA GLY A 63 6.12 -5.97 -6.05
C GLY A 63 7.23 -6.35 -5.06
N SER A 64 8.41 -5.75 -5.20
CA SER A 64 9.54 -5.99 -4.31
C SER A 64 9.24 -5.60 -2.86
N ILE A 65 8.59 -4.45 -2.65
CA ILE A 65 8.14 -4.02 -1.31
C ILE A 65 7.11 -5.01 -0.75
N THR A 66 6.17 -5.48 -1.58
CA THR A 66 5.15 -6.47 -1.17
C THR A 66 5.77 -7.78 -0.72
N VAL A 67 6.80 -8.27 -1.41
CA VAL A 67 7.55 -9.48 -1.01
C VAL A 67 8.17 -9.28 0.37
N VAL A 68 8.92 -8.19 0.56
CA VAL A 68 9.57 -7.88 1.85
C VAL A 68 8.55 -7.75 2.98
N LEU A 69 7.41 -7.09 2.74
CA LEU A 69 6.35 -6.99 3.75
C LEU A 69 5.69 -8.34 4.04
N SER A 70 5.54 -9.20 3.04
CA SER A 70 4.96 -10.54 3.19
C SER A 70 5.85 -11.46 4.03
N GLU A 71 7.17 -11.30 3.95
CA GLU A 71 8.13 -12.03 4.79
C GLU A 71 8.14 -11.56 6.25
N MET A 72 7.84 -10.27 6.49
CA MET A 72 7.78 -9.70 7.84
C MET A 72 6.44 -9.99 8.55
N PHE A 73 5.35 -10.06 7.79
CA PHE A 73 4.00 -10.13 8.36
C PHE A 73 3.59 -11.58 8.64
N SER A 74 2.65 -11.76 9.57
CA SER A 74 2.04 -13.08 9.77
C SER A 74 1.43 -13.60 8.45
N PRO A 75 1.54 -14.92 8.17
CA PRO A 75 1.06 -15.50 6.91
C PRO A 75 -0.37 -15.10 6.55
N GLY A 76 -0.57 -14.66 5.31
CA GLY A 76 -1.87 -14.28 4.75
C GLY A 76 -2.48 -12.97 5.27
N GLN A 77 -1.80 -12.23 6.15
CA GLN A 77 -2.29 -10.91 6.58
C GLN A 77 -2.29 -9.92 5.43
N LEU A 78 -1.20 -9.88 4.67
CA LEU A 78 -1.01 -8.92 3.60
C LEU A 78 -1.99 -9.19 2.44
N ASP A 79 -2.21 -10.47 2.11
CA ASP A 79 -3.24 -10.90 1.15
C ASP A 79 -4.65 -10.43 1.56
N ARG A 80 -5.00 -10.53 2.85
CA ARG A 80 -6.31 -10.06 3.35
C ARG A 80 -6.48 -8.55 3.20
N VAL A 81 -5.41 -7.78 3.43
CA VAL A 81 -5.46 -6.32 3.24
C VAL A 81 -5.59 -6.00 1.75
N PHE A 82 -4.83 -6.69 0.91
CA PHE A 82 -4.80 -6.45 -0.54
C PHE A 82 -6.08 -6.94 -1.24
N ALA A 83 -6.78 -7.93 -0.69
CA ALA A 83 -8.10 -8.36 -1.16
C ALA A 83 -9.18 -7.26 -1.06
N LEU A 84 -8.93 -6.20 -0.28
CA LEU A 84 -9.80 -5.01 -0.23
C LEU A 84 -9.59 -4.07 -1.42
N LEU A 85 -8.52 -4.27 -2.19
CA LEU A 85 -8.21 -3.46 -3.37
C LEU A 85 -8.93 -4.03 -4.60
N PRO A 86 -9.32 -3.16 -5.55
CA PRO A 86 -9.72 -3.61 -6.88
C PRO A 86 -8.66 -4.51 -7.53
N MET A 87 -9.08 -5.56 -8.23
CA MET A 87 -8.20 -6.57 -8.86
C MET A 87 -7.08 -5.97 -9.72
N HIS A 88 -7.39 -4.89 -10.42
CA HIS A 88 -6.43 -4.21 -11.29
C HIS A 88 -5.33 -3.45 -10.53
N LEU A 89 -5.56 -3.07 -9.28
CA LEU A 89 -4.52 -2.54 -8.39
C LEU A 89 -3.75 -3.65 -7.71
N TYR A 90 -4.42 -4.74 -7.33
CA TYR A 90 -3.77 -5.94 -6.80
C TYR A 90 -2.68 -6.44 -7.75
N ALA A 91 -2.96 -6.49 -9.06
CA ALA A 91 -2.01 -6.92 -10.09
C ALA A 91 -0.77 -6.02 -10.29
N VAL A 92 -0.75 -4.82 -9.70
CA VAL A 92 0.46 -3.95 -9.72
C VAL A 92 1.35 -4.23 -8.49
N LEU A 93 0.78 -4.81 -7.44
CA LEU A 93 1.46 -5.08 -6.17
C LEU A 93 2.06 -6.49 -6.12
N CYS A 94 1.66 -7.39 -7.02
CA CYS A 94 2.06 -8.80 -7.08
C CYS A 94 2.54 -9.13 -8.49
#